data_AF-A0A2U9AWT5-F1
#
_entry.id   AF-A0A2U9AWT5-F1
#
_cell.length_a   1.000
_cell.length_b   1.000
_cell.length_c   1.000
_cell.angle_alpha   90.00
_cell.angle_beta   90.00
_cell.angle_gamma   90.00
#
_symmetry.space_group_name_H-M   'P 1'
#
loop_
_entity.id
_entity.type
_entity.pdbx_description
1 polymer ?
#
loop_
_entity_poly.entity_id
_entity_poly.type
_entity_poly.pdbx_seq_one_letter_code
_entity_poly.pdbx_strand_id
1 'polypeptide(L)'
;MRNRPNWRISAQDVPRKRSPVWSPPSDEQDCRQRAAMACGGYVCTKNALGALNILYVLVSLLLIGVAAWGKWFGLVSSIRVMAGVIGVGIFLFLVAFVGLCGALKHHQVLLFFYMIILFTVFVLQFSVSCACLALNKDQQNHLLEVGWNKSEATQQDVEKTLDCCGFSNVNYNGSCAATCFKDTPPSCKTCSSTIQHYAGEVLRFVGGLGLFFSFTEILGVWLAHRYRNLKDPRSNPGAFL
;
A
#
# COMPACT_ATOMS: atom_id res chain seq x y z
N MET A 1 -27.69 -96.26 1.96
CA MET A 1 -27.31 -96.37 3.39
C MET A 1 -25.82 -96.65 3.51
N ARG A 2 -25.02 -95.67 3.94
CA ARG A 2 -23.71 -95.90 4.57
C ARG A 2 -23.39 -94.70 5.48
N ASN A 3 -22.99 -95.01 6.70
CA ASN A 3 -22.88 -94.17 7.89
C ASN A 3 -21.76 -93.09 7.83
N ARG A 4 -21.90 -92.06 8.70
CA ARG A 4 -21.00 -90.91 8.97
C ARG A 4 -19.59 -91.33 9.47
N PRO A 5 -18.59 -90.40 9.57
CA PRO A 5 -18.52 -89.50 10.74
C PRO A 5 -18.17 -88.03 10.43
N ASN A 6 -18.54 -87.22 11.41
CA ASN A 6 -18.35 -85.78 11.56
C ASN A 6 -16.99 -85.50 12.20
N TRP A 7 -16.20 -84.57 11.65
CA TRP A 7 -15.11 -83.91 12.38
C TRP A 7 -15.10 -82.41 12.08
N ARG A 8 -15.12 -81.64 13.16
CA ARG A 8 -15.13 -80.18 13.25
C ARG A 8 -13.68 -79.67 13.36
N ILE A 9 -13.47 -78.38 13.08
CA ILE A 9 -12.27 -77.53 13.36
C ILE A 9 -11.20 -77.59 12.24
N SER A 10 -10.59 -76.53 11.70
CA SER A 10 -10.41 -75.14 12.12
C SER A 10 -10.31 -74.20 10.91
N ALA A 11 -10.73 -72.95 11.10
CA ALA A 11 -10.44 -71.85 10.20
C ALA A 11 -9.00 -71.38 10.40
N GLN A 12 -8.17 -71.40 9.36
CA GLN A 12 -7.08 -70.44 9.12
C GLN A 12 -6.45 -70.67 7.74
N ASP A 13 -6.02 -69.56 7.13
CA ASP A 13 -5.21 -69.42 5.92
C ASP A 13 -5.92 -69.41 4.55
N VAL A 14 -6.69 -68.34 4.33
CA VAL A 14 -6.94 -67.81 2.97
C VAL A 14 -5.84 -66.79 2.64
N PRO A 15 -4.97 -67.03 1.63
CA PRO A 15 -4.00 -66.04 1.20
C PRO A 15 -4.73 -64.85 0.55
N ARG A 16 -4.61 -63.68 1.16
CA ARG A 16 -5.18 -62.41 0.69
C ARG A 16 -4.45 -62.01 -0.61
N LYS A 17 -5.03 -62.33 -1.78
CA LYS A 17 -4.59 -61.79 -3.08
C LYS A 17 -4.54 -60.27 -2.98
N ARG A 18 -3.33 -59.71 -3.02
CA ARG A 18 -3.07 -58.27 -3.04
C ARG A 18 -3.42 -57.79 -4.45
N SER A 19 -4.49 -56.99 -4.59
CA SER A 19 -4.84 -56.36 -5.86
C SER A 19 -3.65 -55.56 -6.41
N PRO A 20 -3.40 -55.56 -7.73
CA PRO A 20 -2.36 -54.71 -8.30
C PRO A 20 -2.72 -53.25 -8.01
N VAL A 21 -1.81 -52.54 -7.35
CA VAL A 21 -1.87 -51.09 -7.20
C VAL A 21 -1.73 -50.52 -8.60
N TRP A 22 -2.81 -49.96 -9.15
CA TRP A 22 -2.76 -49.16 -10.36
C TRP A 22 -2.00 -47.87 -10.05
N SER A 23 -0.74 -47.80 -10.46
CA SER A 23 0.01 -46.54 -10.51
C SER A 23 -0.53 -45.72 -11.69
N PRO A 24 -0.98 -44.46 -11.49
CA PRO A 24 -1.36 -43.61 -12.61
C PRO A 24 -0.16 -43.39 -13.54
N PRO A 25 -0.37 -43.28 -14.87
CA PRO A 25 0.71 -42.95 -15.79
C PRO A 25 1.37 -41.61 -15.41
N SER A 26 2.68 -41.48 -15.68
CA SER A 26 3.51 -40.32 -15.31
C SER A 26 2.90 -38.97 -15.72
N ASP A 27 2.17 -38.95 -16.84
CA ASP A 27 1.50 -37.74 -17.36
C ASP A 27 0.30 -37.31 -16.51
N GLU A 28 -0.40 -38.25 -15.86
CA GLU A 28 -1.55 -37.95 -14.99
C GLU A 28 -1.08 -37.47 -13.59
N GLN A 29 0.05 -37.99 -13.10
CA GLN A 29 0.69 -37.49 -11.88
C GLN A 29 1.30 -36.10 -12.09
N ASP A 30 1.99 -35.86 -13.21
CA ASP A 30 2.51 -34.53 -13.57
C ASP A 30 1.36 -33.51 -13.73
N CYS A 31 0.25 -33.89 -14.36
CA CYS A 31 -0.95 -33.04 -14.44
C CYS A 31 -1.56 -32.74 -13.06
N ARG A 32 -1.65 -33.72 -12.14
CA ARG A 32 -2.16 -33.47 -10.78
C ARG A 32 -1.22 -32.62 -9.93
N GLN A 33 0.10 -32.78 -10.05
CA GLN A 33 1.07 -31.95 -9.35
C GLN A 33 1.11 -30.52 -9.90
N ARG A 34 1.01 -30.34 -11.23
CA ARG A 34 0.84 -29.03 -11.86
C ARG A 34 -0.48 -28.39 -11.47
N ALA A 35 -1.57 -29.15 -11.39
CA ALA A 35 -2.87 -28.66 -10.93
C ALA A 35 -2.85 -28.29 -9.44
N ALA A 36 -2.19 -29.06 -8.57
CA ALA A 36 -2.06 -28.74 -7.14
C ALA A 36 -1.17 -27.52 -6.90
N MET A 37 -0.04 -27.40 -7.61
CA MET A 37 0.82 -26.21 -7.57
C MET A 37 0.15 -24.96 -8.17
N ALA A 38 -0.61 -25.10 -9.26
CA ALA A 38 -1.37 -24.01 -9.86
C ALA A 38 -2.56 -23.59 -8.97
N CYS A 39 -3.25 -24.55 -8.33
CA CYS A 39 -4.38 -24.28 -7.45
C CYS A 39 -3.91 -23.67 -6.11
N GLY A 40 -2.79 -24.14 -5.55
CA GLY A 40 -2.14 -23.53 -4.39
C GLY A 40 -1.60 -22.13 -4.68
N GLY A 41 -0.95 -21.94 -5.85
CA GLY A 41 -0.46 -20.63 -6.30
C GLY A 41 -1.58 -19.63 -6.58
N TYR A 42 -2.68 -20.06 -7.20
CA TYR A 42 -3.85 -19.23 -7.48
C TYR A 42 -4.55 -18.79 -6.19
N VAL A 43 -4.78 -19.71 -5.24
CA VAL A 43 -5.39 -19.37 -3.94
C VAL A 43 -4.48 -18.49 -3.10
N CYS A 44 -3.18 -18.78 -3.05
CA CYS A 44 -2.21 -17.94 -2.32
C CYS A 44 -2.16 -16.52 -2.92
N THR A 45 -2.06 -16.39 -4.24
CA THR A 45 -2.02 -15.09 -4.93
C THR A 45 -3.34 -14.33 -4.74
N LYS A 46 -4.49 -15.00 -4.85
CA LYS A 46 -5.81 -14.40 -4.61
C LYS A 46 -5.95 -13.88 -3.17
N ASN A 47 -5.56 -14.68 -2.19
CA ASN A 47 -5.65 -14.32 -0.79
C ASN A 47 -4.66 -13.22 -0.42
N ALA A 48 -3.44 -13.26 -0.96
CA ALA A 48 -2.44 -12.21 -0.76
C ALA A 48 -2.90 -10.87 -1.37
N LEU A 49 -3.41 -10.89 -2.61
CA LEU A 49 -3.93 -9.69 -3.28
C LEU A 49 -5.17 -9.14 -2.56
N GLY A 50 -6.06 -10.02 -2.08
CA GLY A 50 -7.21 -9.65 -1.27
C GLY A 50 -6.81 -9.02 0.07
N ALA A 51 -5.89 -9.64 0.81
CA ALA A 51 -5.38 -9.14 2.08
C ALA A 51 -4.69 -7.78 1.94
N LEU A 52 -3.87 -7.59 0.89
CA LEU A 52 -3.21 -6.33 0.59
C LEU A 52 -4.21 -5.20 0.33
N ASN A 53 -5.26 -5.46 -0.45
CA ASN A 53 -6.31 -4.46 -0.69
C ASN A 53 -7.17 -4.18 0.56
N ILE A 54 -7.46 -5.19 1.40
CA ILE A 54 -8.14 -4.98 2.68
C ILE A 54 -7.31 -4.09 3.60
N LEU A 55 -5.99 -4.33 3.67
CA LEU A 55 -5.06 -3.46 4.42
C LEU A 55 -5.15 -2.01 3.92
N TYR A 56 -5.15 -1.79 2.60
CA TYR A 56 -5.27 -0.45 2.04
C TYR A 56 -6.62 0.22 2.32
N VAL A 57 -7.73 -0.54 2.36
CA VAL A 57 -9.03 0.00 2.82
C VAL A 57 -8.92 0.49 4.27
N LEU A 58 -8.33 -0.31 5.17
CA LEU A 58 -8.17 0.07 6.58
C LEU A 58 -7.31 1.32 6.75
N VAL A 59 -6.17 1.40 6.06
CA VAL A 59 -5.29 2.57 6.07
C VAL A 59 -6.02 3.81 5.55
N SER A 60 -6.77 3.68 4.44
CA SER A 60 -7.55 4.77 3.87
C SER A 60 -8.61 5.31 4.85
N LEU A 61 -9.40 4.42 5.46
CA LEU A 61 -10.42 4.82 6.45
C LEU A 61 -9.78 5.50 7.66
N LEU A 62 -8.60 5.04 8.09
CA LEU A 62 -7.83 5.68 9.16
C LEU A 62 -7.37 7.09 8.76
N LEU A 63 -6.83 7.28 7.55
CA LEU A 63 -6.42 8.60 7.05
C LEU A 63 -7.58 9.59 6.99
N ILE A 64 -8.72 9.15 6.46
CA ILE A 64 -9.94 9.98 6.39
C ILE A 64 -10.45 10.29 7.80
N GLY A 65 -10.52 9.28 8.68
CA GLY A 65 -11.02 9.41 10.05
C GLY A 65 -10.18 10.38 10.90
N VAL A 66 -8.85 10.22 10.89
CA VAL A 66 -7.93 11.12 11.62
C VAL A 66 -8.00 12.53 11.07
N ALA A 67 -8.08 12.69 9.75
CA ALA A 67 -8.15 14.02 9.15
C ALA A 67 -9.48 14.74 9.46
N ALA A 68 -10.60 14.02 9.42
CA ALA A 68 -11.92 14.54 9.79
C ALA A 68 -11.98 14.89 11.30
N TRP A 69 -11.44 14.03 12.15
CA TRP A 69 -11.34 14.27 13.59
C TRP A 69 -10.51 15.52 13.89
N GLY A 70 -9.32 15.65 13.29
CA GLY A 70 -8.45 16.81 13.49
C GLY A 70 -9.11 18.14 13.07
N LYS A 71 -9.92 18.13 12.00
CA LYS A 71 -10.68 19.30 11.56
C LYS A 71 -11.78 19.68 12.56
N TRP A 72 -12.47 18.70 13.15
CA TRP A 72 -13.57 18.93 14.10
C TRP A 72 -13.10 19.63 15.37
N PHE A 73 -11.93 19.26 15.91
CA PHE A 73 -11.38 19.87 17.12
C PHE A 73 -10.69 21.22 16.90
N GLY A 74 -10.65 21.73 15.66
CA GLY A 74 -9.95 22.98 15.35
C GLY A 74 -8.44 22.95 15.66
N LEU A 75 -7.87 21.74 15.78
CA LEU A 75 -6.49 21.54 16.23
C LEU A 75 -5.46 21.74 15.11
N VAL A 76 -5.90 21.83 13.85
CA VAL A 76 -5.00 21.90 12.68
C VAL A 76 -5.11 23.25 11.98
N SER A 77 -3.99 23.96 11.89
CA SER A 77 -3.94 25.34 11.42
C SER A 77 -3.99 25.49 9.89
N SER A 78 -3.72 24.43 9.10
CA SER A 78 -3.78 24.50 7.62
C SER A 78 -4.83 23.59 6.99
N ILE A 79 -5.91 24.21 6.49
CA ILE A 79 -6.97 23.53 5.72
C ILE A 79 -6.39 22.81 4.49
N ARG A 80 -5.34 23.36 3.86
CA ARG A 80 -4.76 22.85 2.61
C ARG A 80 -4.03 21.52 2.80
N VAL A 81 -3.23 21.40 3.87
CA VAL A 81 -2.50 20.16 4.18
C VAL A 81 -3.50 19.04 4.49
N MET A 82 -4.52 19.34 5.30
CA MET A 82 -5.56 18.37 5.66
C MET A 82 -6.40 17.93 4.45
N ALA A 83 -6.73 18.85 3.54
CA ALA A 83 -7.40 18.51 2.29
C ALA A 83 -6.55 17.53 1.44
N GLY A 84 -5.23 17.71 1.43
CA GLY A 84 -4.30 16.77 0.78
C GLY A 84 -4.38 15.37 1.38
N VAL A 85 -4.33 15.25 2.71
CA VAL A 85 -4.41 13.95 3.41
C VAL A 85 -5.75 13.24 3.13
N ILE A 86 -6.86 13.98 3.17
CA ILE A 86 -8.19 13.45 2.85
C ILE A 86 -8.25 12.98 1.40
N GLY A 87 -7.71 13.76 0.45
CA GLY A 87 -7.66 13.41 -0.96
C GLY A 87 -6.90 12.12 -1.22
N VAL A 88 -5.72 11.96 -0.60
CA VAL A 88 -4.94 10.71 -0.66
C VAL A 88 -5.73 9.55 -0.07
N GLY A 89 -6.38 9.75 1.08
CA GLY A 89 -7.24 8.74 1.70
C GLY A 89 -8.35 8.24 0.76
N ILE A 90 -9.11 9.16 0.16
CA ILE A 90 -10.20 8.81 -0.78
C ILE A 90 -9.65 8.08 -2.02
N PHE A 91 -8.53 8.55 -2.57
CA PHE A 91 -7.89 7.89 -3.72
C PHE A 91 -7.50 6.44 -3.37
N LEU A 92 -6.83 6.22 -2.23
CA LEU A 92 -6.46 4.88 -1.77
C LEU A 92 -7.68 3.99 -1.54
N PHE A 93 -8.79 4.53 -1.04
CA PHE A 93 -10.04 3.77 -0.89
C PHE A 93 -10.54 3.24 -2.24
N LEU A 94 -10.59 4.10 -3.25
CA LEU A 94 -11.08 3.74 -4.59
C LEU A 94 -10.19 2.68 -5.24
N VAL A 95 -8.86 2.85 -5.17
CA VAL A 95 -7.91 1.87 -5.71
C VAL A 95 -8.07 0.52 -5.01
N ALA A 96 -8.15 0.53 -3.68
CA ALA A 96 -8.32 -0.68 -2.89
C ALA A 96 -9.66 -1.37 -3.15
N PHE A 97 -10.74 -0.61 -3.35
CA PHE A 97 -12.05 -1.14 -3.71
C PHE A 97 -12.03 -1.82 -5.08
N VAL A 98 -11.45 -1.16 -6.10
CA VAL A 98 -11.26 -1.72 -7.45
C VAL A 98 -10.42 -3.00 -7.39
N GLY A 99 -9.31 -2.99 -6.65
CA GLY A 99 -8.44 -4.14 -6.47
C GLY A 99 -9.12 -5.32 -5.76
N LEU A 100 -9.87 -5.04 -4.69
CA LEU A 100 -10.63 -6.05 -3.94
C LEU A 100 -11.74 -6.66 -4.79
N CYS A 101 -12.55 -5.84 -5.47
CA CYS A 101 -13.58 -6.33 -6.40
C CYS A 101 -12.97 -7.15 -7.54
N GLY A 102 -11.82 -6.71 -8.07
CA GLY A 102 -11.07 -7.43 -9.11
C GLY A 102 -10.63 -8.81 -8.63
N ALA A 103 -10.07 -8.90 -7.42
CA ALA A 103 -9.63 -10.15 -6.81
C ALA A 103 -10.79 -11.10 -6.47
N LEU A 104 -11.92 -10.58 -5.96
CA LEU A 104 -13.06 -11.39 -5.55
C LEU A 104 -13.86 -11.93 -6.74
N LYS A 105 -14.15 -11.08 -7.73
CA LYS A 105 -14.98 -11.41 -8.91
C LYS A 105 -14.19 -11.98 -10.08
N HIS A 106 -12.85 -12.01 -10.01
CA HIS A 106 -11.98 -12.38 -11.12
C HIS A 106 -12.31 -11.63 -12.43
N HIS A 107 -12.74 -10.37 -12.29
CA HIS A 107 -13.20 -9.56 -13.42
C HIS A 107 -11.99 -9.04 -14.19
N GLN A 108 -11.66 -9.71 -15.29
CA GLN A 108 -10.45 -9.49 -16.10
C GLN A 108 -10.22 -8.00 -16.46
N VAL A 109 -11.28 -7.30 -16.84
CA VAL A 109 -11.21 -5.87 -17.20
C VAL A 109 -10.94 -4.98 -15.98
N LEU A 110 -11.48 -5.33 -14.80
CA LEU A 110 -11.31 -4.54 -13.58
C LEU A 110 -9.87 -4.68 -13.05
N LEU A 111 -9.33 -5.90 -13.15
CA LEU A 111 -7.93 -6.20 -12.86
C LEU A 111 -6.97 -5.45 -13.80
N PHE A 112 -7.36 -5.25 -15.07
CA PHE A 112 -6.58 -4.46 -16.02
C PHE A 112 -6.51 -2.98 -15.62
N PHE A 113 -7.65 -2.37 -15.29
CA PHE A 113 -7.66 -0.99 -14.77
C PHE A 113 -6.86 -0.86 -13.48
N TYR A 114 -6.99 -1.82 -12.56
CA TYR A 114 -6.20 -1.86 -11.33
C TYR A 114 -4.69 -1.85 -11.62
N MET A 115 -4.22 -2.66 -12.58
CA MET A 115 -2.81 -2.68 -12.98
C MET A 115 -2.35 -1.34 -13.57
N ILE A 116 -3.15 -0.70 -14.42
CA ILE A 116 -2.82 0.62 -15.00
C ILE A 116 -2.71 1.66 -13.89
N ILE A 117 -3.65 1.65 -12.94
CA ILE A 117 -3.66 2.60 -11.83
C ILE A 117 -2.43 2.39 -10.95
N LEU A 118 -2.13 1.15 -10.53
CA LEU A 118 -0.93 0.85 -9.75
C LEU A 118 0.36 1.28 -10.47
N PHE A 119 0.44 1.05 -11.78
CA PHE A 119 1.60 1.49 -12.56
C PHE A 119 1.72 3.02 -12.62
N THR A 120 0.59 3.73 -12.74
CA THR A 120 0.58 5.20 -12.73
C THR A 120 1.02 5.74 -11.37
N VAL A 121 0.53 5.15 -10.27
CA VAL A 121 0.95 5.51 -8.91
C VAL A 121 2.45 5.25 -8.74
N PHE A 122 2.95 4.11 -9.19
CA PHE A 122 4.38 3.82 -9.19
C PHE A 122 5.21 4.90 -9.89
N VAL A 123 4.82 5.32 -11.10
CA VAL A 123 5.56 6.37 -11.85
C VAL A 123 5.54 7.69 -11.09
N LEU A 124 4.38 8.10 -10.56
CA LEU A 124 4.24 9.34 -9.80
C LEU A 124 5.06 9.30 -8.51
N GLN A 125 4.95 8.21 -7.75
CA GLN A 125 5.63 8.05 -6.48
C GLN A 125 7.14 7.96 -6.66
N PHE A 126 7.62 7.21 -7.63
CA PHE A 126 9.03 7.14 -7.97
C PHE A 126 9.57 8.52 -8.37
N SER A 127 8.83 9.25 -9.21
CA SER A 127 9.22 10.60 -9.66
C SER A 127 9.30 11.59 -8.50
N VAL A 128 8.27 11.66 -7.66
CA VAL A 128 8.22 12.54 -6.48
C VAL A 128 9.30 12.16 -5.48
N SER A 129 9.54 10.87 -5.26
CA SER A 129 10.57 10.40 -4.32
C SER A 129 11.98 10.78 -4.78
N CYS A 130 12.27 10.61 -6.08
CA CYS A 130 13.50 11.07 -6.68
C CYS A 130 13.65 12.60 -6.58
N ALA A 131 12.58 13.36 -6.83
CA ALA A 131 12.59 14.82 -6.69
C ALA A 131 12.88 15.25 -5.23
N CYS A 132 12.24 14.61 -4.25
CA CYS A 132 12.47 14.88 -2.82
C CYS A 132 13.92 14.59 -2.39
N LEU A 133 14.54 13.54 -2.95
CA LEU A 133 15.93 13.17 -2.64
C LEU A 133 16.96 14.04 -3.39
N ALA A 134 16.62 14.52 -4.57
CA ALA A 134 17.50 15.32 -5.43
C ALA A 134 17.42 16.84 -5.15
N LEU A 135 16.43 17.29 -4.38
CA LEU A 135 16.23 18.70 -4.06
C LEU A 135 17.42 19.28 -3.29
N ASN A 136 18.03 20.34 -3.86
CA ASN A 136 19.09 21.11 -3.21
C ASN A 136 18.54 22.23 -2.32
N LYS A 137 19.38 22.77 -1.43
CA LYS A 137 19.00 23.86 -0.51
C LYS A 137 18.48 25.09 -1.25
N ASP A 138 19.12 25.52 -2.34
CA ASP A 138 18.69 26.71 -3.08
C ASP A 138 17.31 26.54 -3.73
N GLN A 139 17.04 25.36 -4.30
CA GLN A 139 15.73 25.04 -4.88
C GLN A 139 14.65 24.96 -3.79
N GLN A 140 14.98 24.35 -2.65
CA GLN A 140 14.11 24.32 -1.48
C GLN A 140 13.80 25.75 -1.00
N ASN A 141 14.78 26.64 -0.95
CA ASN A 141 14.60 28.02 -0.50
C ASN A 141 13.64 28.77 -1.41
N HIS A 142 13.83 28.63 -2.72
CA HIS A 142 12.94 29.24 -3.69
C HIS A 142 11.49 28.75 -3.56
N LEU A 143 11.29 27.43 -3.41
CA LEU A 143 9.97 26.84 -3.18
C LEU A 143 9.32 27.34 -1.88
N LEU A 144 10.10 27.44 -0.81
CA LEU A 144 9.63 27.95 0.48
C LEU A 144 9.30 29.45 0.42
N GLU A 145 10.06 30.24 -0.32
CA GLU A 145 9.81 31.68 -0.51
C GLU A 145 8.51 31.93 -1.28
N VAL A 146 8.28 31.18 -2.36
CA VAL A 146 7.02 31.21 -3.11
C VAL A 146 5.85 30.78 -2.22
N GLY A 147 6.04 29.75 -1.40
CA GLY A 147 5.05 29.28 -0.43
C GLY A 147 4.75 30.32 0.67
N TRP A 148 5.79 30.98 1.18
CA TRP A 148 5.71 32.01 2.21
C TRP A 148 4.86 33.17 1.73
N ASN A 149 5.11 33.67 0.53
CA ASN A 149 4.42 34.85 -0.04
C ASN A 149 2.96 34.58 -0.45
N LYS A 150 2.45 33.35 -0.32
CA LYS A 150 1.09 32.99 -0.73
C LYS A 150 0.01 33.42 0.25
N SER A 151 0.28 33.42 1.55
CA SER A 151 -0.78 33.58 2.57
C SER A 151 -0.24 34.04 3.92
N GLU A 152 -0.61 35.24 4.36
CA GLU A 152 -0.22 35.81 5.66
C GLU A 152 -0.65 34.93 6.85
N ALA A 153 -1.87 34.38 6.81
CA ALA A 153 -2.34 33.45 7.85
C ALA A 153 -1.42 32.22 8.02
N THR A 154 -0.84 31.72 6.92
CA THR A 154 0.10 30.59 6.99
C THR A 154 1.47 31.02 7.51
N GLN A 155 1.89 32.26 7.26
CA GLN A 155 3.10 32.82 7.86
C GLN A 155 2.95 32.87 9.38
N GLN A 156 1.86 33.46 9.89
CA GLN A 156 1.61 33.58 11.33
C GLN A 156 1.55 32.22 12.04
N ASP A 157 0.93 31.22 11.41
CA ASP A 157 0.89 29.85 11.93
C ASP A 157 2.27 29.22 12.01
N VAL A 158 3.11 29.43 10.98
CA VAL A 158 4.47 28.90 10.94
C VAL A 158 5.35 29.61 11.97
N GLU A 159 5.27 30.93 12.07
CA GLU A 159 5.99 31.73 13.08
C GLU A 159 5.65 31.27 14.49
N LYS A 160 4.36 31.03 14.77
CA LYS A 160 3.90 30.53 16.08
C LYS A 160 4.34 29.08 16.35
N THR A 161 4.29 28.21 15.34
CA THR A 161 4.56 26.77 15.50
C THR A 161 6.06 26.46 15.59
N LEU A 162 6.89 27.20 14.84
CA LEU A 162 8.34 26.99 14.78
C LEU A 162 9.13 28.00 15.61
N ASP A 163 8.45 28.91 16.29
CA ASP A 163 9.03 29.98 17.11
C ASP A 163 10.16 30.74 16.38
N CYS A 164 9.84 31.19 15.18
CA CYS A 164 10.74 31.90 14.27
C CYS A 164 10.04 33.16 13.74
N CYS A 165 10.78 34.11 13.18
CA CYS A 165 10.21 35.34 12.69
C CYS A 165 10.75 35.77 11.32
N GLY A 166 9.86 36.15 10.40
CA GLY A 166 10.24 36.57 9.05
C GLY A 166 10.90 35.47 8.22
N PHE A 167 10.87 35.61 6.89
CA PHE A 167 11.43 34.58 6.01
C PHE A 167 12.97 34.58 6.02
N SER A 168 13.60 35.60 5.45
CA SER A 168 15.07 35.70 5.36
C SER A 168 15.70 36.70 6.34
N ASN A 169 14.90 37.60 6.92
CA ASN A 169 15.34 38.60 7.89
C ASN A 169 14.24 38.85 8.93
N VAL A 170 14.65 39.16 10.17
CA VAL A 170 13.74 39.49 11.28
C VAL A 170 13.57 41.01 11.34
N ASN A 171 12.34 41.49 11.15
CA ASN A 171 12.03 42.90 11.37
C ASN A 171 11.60 43.15 12.82
N TYR A 172 12.53 43.60 13.66
CA TYR A 172 12.26 43.92 15.08
C TYR A 172 11.35 45.14 15.29
N ASN A 173 11.15 45.98 14.27
CA ASN A 173 10.21 47.10 14.33
C ASN A 173 8.78 46.68 13.91
N GLY A 174 8.61 45.45 13.43
CA GLY A 174 7.32 44.88 13.04
C GLY A 174 6.62 44.15 14.18
N SER A 175 5.59 43.37 13.82
CA SER A 175 4.92 42.44 14.71
C SER A 175 5.16 41.00 14.25
N CYS A 176 5.28 40.09 15.20
CA CYS A 176 5.49 38.66 14.94
C CYS A 176 4.63 37.81 15.86
N ALA A 177 4.09 36.70 15.36
CA ALA A 177 3.24 35.81 16.16
C ALA A 177 4.02 34.89 17.12
N ALA A 178 5.34 34.75 16.92
CA ALA A 178 6.23 33.91 17.70
C ALA A 178 6.37 34.37 19.16
N THR A 179 6.71 33.44 20.05
CA THR A 179 6.93 33.71 21.48
C THR A 179 8.29 34.39 21.68
N CYS A 180 9.32 33.95 20.94
CA CYS A 180 10.66 34.55 20.97
C CYS A 180 10.70 36.06 20.66
N PHE A 181 9.65 36.59 20.03
CA PHE A 181 9.55 38.01 19.66
C PHE A 181 9.08 38.88 20.82
N LYS A 182 8.44 38.25 21.83
CA LYS A 182 7.98 38.91 23.06
C LYS A 182 9.04 38.91 24.14
N ASP A 183 10.11 38.12 23.99
CA ASP A 183 11.24 38.10 24.91
C ASP A 183 11.98 39.44 24.89
N THR A 184 12.55 39.83 26.04
CA THR A 184 13.33 41.07 26.17
C THR A 184 14.75 40.74 26.62
N PRO A 185 15.77 40.85 25.75
CA PRO A 185 15.72 41.27 24.35
C PRO A 185 15.22 40.18 23.38
N PRO A 186 14.59 40.55 22.24
CA PRO A 186 14.06 39.60 21.28
C PRO A 186 15.19 38.83 20.58
N SER A 187 15.13 37.49 20.61
CA SER A 187 16.21 36.61 20.13
C SER A 187 15.75 35.60 19.06
N CYS A 188 14.71 35.95 18.29
CA CYS A 188 14.19 35.11 17.21
C CYS A 188 15.19 34.86 16.09
N LYS A 189 15.12 33.65 15.52
CA LYS A 189 15.79 33.26 14.28
C LYS A 189 14.87 33.43 13.07
N THR A 190 15.45 33.43 11.87
CA THR A 190 14.70 33.51 10.62
C THR A 190 14.01 32.17 10.30
N CYS A 191 12.76 32.24 9.83
CA CYS A 191 11.99 31.03 9.52
C CYS A 191 12.57 30.24 8.36
N SER A 192 13.20 30.87 7.36
CA SER A 192 13.83 30.17 6.24
C SER A 192 14.87 29.14 6.72
N SER A 193 15.75 29.53 7.64
CA SER A 193 16.80 28.63 8.15
C SER A 193 16.24 27.44 8.92
N THR A 194 15.22 27.68 9.77
CA THR A 194 14.53 26.65 10.54
C THR A 194 13.77 25.70 9.63
N ILE A 195 12.95 26.23 8.72
CA ILE A 195 12.14 25.41 7.81
C ILE A 195 13.03 24.60 6.87
N GLN A 196 14.12 25.17 6.34
CA GLN A 196 15.07 24.44 5.48
C GLN A 196 15.64 23.20 6.17
N HIS A 197 16.06 23.35 7.43
CA HIS A 197 16.64 22.25 8.17
C HIS A 197 15.63 21.09 8.32
N TYR A 198 14.43 21.39 8.80
CA TYR A 198 13.38 20.39 8.97
C TYR A 198 12.88 19.82 7.64
N ALA A 199 12.63 20.68 6.65
CA ALA A 199 12.15 20.24 5.34
C ALA A 199 13.19 19.36 4.64
N GLY A 200 14.48 19.67 4.73
CA GLY A 200 15.54 18.86 4.13
C GLY A 200 15.61 17.44 4.71
N GLU A 201 15.53 17.32 6.04
CA GLU A 201 15.51 16.04 6.73
C GLU A 201 14.26 15.22 6.39
N VAL A 202 13.09 15.87 6.47
CA VAL A 202 11.81 15.23 6.16
C VAL A 202 11.72 14.82 4.70
N LEU A 203 12.15 15.65 3.74
CA LEU A 203 12.13 15.32 2.31
C LEU A 203 13.03 14.13 2.00
N ARG A 204 14.19 14.03 2.64
CA ARG A 204 15.08 12.87 2.46
C ARG A 204 14.48 11.61 3.04
N PHE A 205 13.89 11.70 4.23
CA PHE A 205 13.23 10.57 4.88
C PHE A 205 12.01 10.10 4.08
N VAL A 206 11.10 11.00 3.73
CA VAL A 206 9.88 10.71 2.96
C VAL A 206 10.23 10.25 1.55
N GLY A 207 11.23 10.85 0.90
CA GLY A 207 11.73 10.41 -0.40
C GLY A 207 12.30 9.00 -0.35
N GLY A 208 13.04 8.65 0.70
CA GLY A 208 13.52 7.28 0.93
C GLY A 208 12.39 6.27 1.13
N LEU A 209 11.41 6.58 1.98
CA LEU A 209 10.21 5.75 2.18
C LEU A 209 9.40 5.59 0.89
N GLY A 210 9.25 6.67 0.13
CA GLY A 210 8.54 6.70 -1.13
C GLY A 210 9.22 5.81 -2.19
N LEU A 211 10.55 5.83 -2.28
CA LEU A 211 11.31 4.91 -3.15
C LEU A 211 11.13 3.45 -2.72
N PHE A 212 11.23 3.17 -1.42
CA PHE A 212 11.04 1.80 -0.90
C PHE A 212 9.67 1.26 -1.28
N PHE A 213 8.60 2.04 -1.05
CA PHE A 213 7.25 1.60 -1.38
C PHE A 213 7.03 1.49 -2.90
N SER A 214 7.66 2.34 -3.72
CA SER A 214 7.63 2.21 -5.19
C SER A 214 8.14 0.83 -5.66
N PHE A 215 9.18 0.29 -5.01
CA PHE A 215 9.64 -1.08 -5.30
C PHE A 215 8.61 -2.13 -4.91
N THR A 216 7.94 -1.97 -3.76
CA THR A 216 6.87 -2.89 -3.35
C THR A 216 5.65 -2.81 -4.27
N GLU A 217 5.34 -1.65 -4.84
CA GLU A 217 4.27 -1.47 -5.82
C GLU A 217 4.55 -2.19 -7.13
N ILE A 218 5.80 -2.19 -7.60
CA ILE A 218 6.23 -3.00 -8.76
C ILE A 218 5.94 -4.48 -8.53
N LEU A 219 6.19 -5.00 -7.33
CA LEU A 219 5.85 -6.38 -6.97
C LEU A 219 4.32 -6.57 -6.98
N GLY A 220 3.56 -5.59 -6.51
CA GLY A 220 2.10 -5.58 -6.58
C GLY A 220 1.57 -5.64 -8.02
N VAL A 221 2.13 -4.84 -8.94
CA VAL A 221 1.81 -4.86 -10.38
C VAL A 221 2.16 -6.22 -10.98
N TRP A 222 3.33 -6.77 -10.66
CA TRP A 222 3.75 -8.09 -11.12
C TRP A 222 2.83 -9.20 -10.62
N LEU A 223 2.43 -9.17 -9.35
CA LEU A 223 1.47 -10.11 -8.76
C LEU A 223 0.10 -10.00 -9.42
N ALA A 224 -0.39 -8.78 -9.67
CA ALA A 224 -1.65 -8.55 -10.37
C ALA A 224 -1.60 -9.04 -11.83
N HIS A 225 -0.49 -8.80 -12.53
CA HIS A 225 -0.25 -9.31 -13.88
C HIS A 225 -0.25 -10.85 -13.90
N ARG A 226 0.49 -11.47 -12.99
CA ARG A 226 0.53 -12.92 -12.83
C ARG A 226 -0.86 -13.46 -12.54
N TYR A 227 -1.59 -12.86 -11.59
CA TYR A 227 -2.94 -13.27 -11.22
C TYR A 227 -3.90 -13.19 -12.40
N ARG A 228 -3.84 -12.12 -13.20
CA ARG A 228 -4.66 -11.96 -14.41
C ARG A 228 -4.43 -13.08 -15.43
N ASN A 229 -3.17 -13.51 -15.57
CA ASN A 229 -2.77 -14.54 -16.52
C ASN A 229 -2.99 -15.97 -15.98
N LEU A 230 -3.31 -16.13 -14.70
CA LEU A 230 -3.74 -17.42 -14.16
C LEU A 230 -5.17 -17.70 -14.63
N LYS A 231 -5.38 -18.86 -15.25
CA LYS A 231 -6.72 -19.36 -15.56
C LYS A 231 -7.34 -19.93 -14.28
N ASP A 232 -8.62 -19.67 -14.07
CA ASP A 232 -9.35 -20.28 -12.96
C ASP A 232 -9.31 -21.82 -13.14
N PRO A 233 -8.71 -22.58 -12.21
CA PRO A 233 -8.66 -24.04 -12.31
C PRO A 233 -10.05 -24.68 -12.26
N ARG A 234 -11.11 -23.93 -11.91
CA ARG A 234 -12.50 -24.38 -11.98
C ARG A 234 -13.22 -24.01 -13.29
N SER A 235 -12.64 -23.20 -14.17
CA SER A 235 -13.27 -22.93 -15.48
C SER A 235 -13.10 -24.17 -16.36
N ASN A 236 -14.21 -24.82 -16.68
CA ASN A 236 -14.25 -25.99 -17.54
C ASN A 236 -13.54 -25.68 -18.88
N PRO A 237 -12.52 -26.46 -19.30
CA PRO A 237 -11.78 -26.19 -20.54
C PRO A 237 -12.62 -26.36 -21.83
N GLY A 238 -13.87 -26.81 -21.72
CA GLY A 238 -14.80 -27.01 -22.84
C GLY A 238 -15.88 -25.92 -23.02
N ALA A 239 -15.89 -24.86 -22.22
CA ALA A 239 -16.81 -23.73 -22.44
C ALA A 239 -16.14 -22.66 -23.32
N PHE A 240 -15.86 -23.02 -24.57
CA PHE A 240 -15.63 -22.03 -25.62
C PHE A 240 -17.01 -21.56 -26.12
N LEU A 241 -17.21 -20.23 -26.12
CA LEU A 241 -18.11 -19.57 -27.06
C LEU A 241 -17.46 -19.60 -28.45
#